data_AF-A0A9E4ELT7-F1
#
_entry.id   AF-A0A9E4ELT7-F1
#
_cell.length_a   1.000
_cell.length_b   1.000
_cell.length_c   1.000
_cell.angle_alpha   90.00
_cell.angle_beta   90.00
_cell.angle_gamma   90.00
#
_symmetry.space_group_name_H-M   'P 1'
#
loop_
_entity.id
_entity.type
_entity.pdbx_description
1 polymer ?
#
loop_
_entity_poly.entity_id
_entity_poly.type
_entity_poly.pdbx_seq_one_letter_code
_entity_poly.pdbx_strand_id
1 'polypeptide(L)'
;MNLSVYICVHLWMLVFFAFGVSANQAVITTTDYSSGSFSSLDLNTNTATRDHLTIHSDAVVRTYRDKVYILNRLGQDNVIVLSRSDLKTPLTQYSTGNGSNPHDMAFVSEEKAYISRYERTQLLIVNPVTGDSLGAVDLLGFADADGLPEVSQLALYGDHLFVACQRLDRDNGFVPTGVSVIAVVDVMTDQVVDVDVNTAGVQGIVMASKNPAGAVQRGSKWFLSAVNTFGDLTDGGIEVIDLADLRSEGVVLGEMALGGNLSSLAMVSDDEGYVVVLDASFVNAVKRFGLGMQSVSSPLDGLSGGFVPSLGVFGGRLYVLDGGSFVDPASAGVKVYDVKTDELVAGPISTGLPPAGIAFVGSVADFNGDCVVDFSDFLAFASAFGKIESDVRFDLSGNGSVDFPDFLIFVSEFEGE
;
A
#
# COMPACT_ATOMS: atom_id res chain seq x y z
N MET A 1 54.21 16.84 -57.96
CA MET A 1 53.74 15.43 -57.94
C MET A 1 53.01 15.21 -56.63
N ASN A 2 51.78 14.71 -56.74
CA ASN A 2 50.73 14.65 -55.72
C ASN A 2 51.17 14.03 -54.39
N LEU A 3 50.89 14.72 -53.28
CA LEU A 3 50.75 14.11 -51.96
C LEU A 3 49.26 14.10 -51.61
N SER A 4 48.64 12.92 -51.68
CA SER A 4 47.28 12.66 -51.19
C SER A 4 47.28 12.80 -49.67
N VAL A 5 46.44 13.67 -49.14
CA VAL A 5 46.09 13.68 -47.70
C VAL A 5 44.67 13.15 -47.57
N TYR A 6 44.56 11.97 -46.97
CA TYR A 6 43.31 11.36 -46.55
C TYR A 6 42.69 12.19 -45.42
N ILE A 7 41.50 12.73 -45.64
CA ILE A 7 40.65 13.25 -44.56
C ILE A 7 39.79 12.08 -44.07
N CYS A 8 40.16 11.53 -42.90
CA CYS A 8 39.39 10.53 -42.20
C CYS A 8 38.33 11.25 -41.35
N VAL A 9 37.09 11.31 -41.82
CA VAL A 9 35.95 11.84 -41.07
C VAL A 9 35.61 10.84 -39.96
N HIS A 10 35.97 11.16 -38.71
CA HIS A 10 35.53 10.42 -37.54
C HIS A 10 34.10 10.88 -37.18
N LEU A 11 33.13 10.06 -37.60
CA LEU A 11 31.74 10.15 -37.17
C LEU A 11 31.66 9.75 -35.68
N TRP A 12 31.46 10.73 -34.80
CA TRP A 12 31.13 10.46 -33.40
C TRP A 12 29.69 9.96 -33.34
N MET A 13 29.53 8.65 -33.25
CA MET A 13 28.24 8.01 -33.01
C MET A 13 27.92 8.16 -31.52
N LEU A 14 27.10 9.16 -31.18
CA LEU A 14 26.47 9.27 -29.88
C LEU A 14 25.53 8.06 -29.72
N VAL A 15 25.98 7.06 -28.97
CA VAL A 15 25.13 5.97 -28.50
C VAL A 15 24.28 6.56 -27.37
N PHE A 16 23.02 6.91 -27.69
CA PHE A 16 22.01 7.08 -26.66
C PHE A 16 21.70 5.71 -26.10
N PHE A 17 22.24 5.39 -24.93
CA PHE A 17 21.64 4.36 -24.09
C PHE A 17 20.35 4.95 -23.53
N ALA A 18 19.21 4.57 -24.11
CA ALA A 18 17.93 4.73 -23.44
C ALA A 18 17.85 3.65 -22.36
N PHE A 19 18.39 3.94 -21.17
CA PHE A 19 17.96 3.25 -19.95
C PHE A 19 16.88 4.13 -19.33
N GLY A 20 15.65 4.03 -19.86
CA GLY A 20 14.48 4.40 -19.09
C GLY A 20 14.06 3.17 -18.31
N VAL A 21 14.54 3.02 -17.07
CA VAL A 21 13.97 2.04 -16.14
C VAL A 21 12.83 2.76 -15.44
N SER A 22 11.71 2.95 -16.13
CA SER A 22 10.54 3.56 -15.46
C SER A 22 10.05 2.63 -14.34
N ALA A 23 9.48 3.21 -13.28
CA ALA A 23 8.98 2.57 -12.08
C ALA A 23 7.72 1.69 -12.28
N ASN A 24 7.66 0.93 -13.37
CA ASN A 24 6.42 0.31 -13.83
C ASN A 24 6.36 -1.20 -13.53
N GLN A 25 6.54 -1.57 -12.26
CA GLN A 25 6.36 -2.94 -11.77
C GLN A 25 5.40 -2.98 -10.57
N ALA A 26 4.44 -3.91 -10.58
CA ALA A 26 3.72 -4.28 -9.36
C ALA A 26 4.14 -5.67 -8.89
N VAL A 27 4.03 -5.90 -7.58
CA VAL A 27 4.14 -7.22 -6.96
C VAL A 27 2.77 -7.63 -6.45
N ILE A 28 2.40 -8.88 -6.71
CA ILE A 28 1.09 -9.43 -6.41
C ILE A 28 1.26 -10.70 -5.58
N THR A 29 0.85 -10.71 -4.31
CA THR A 29 0.76 -11.95 -3.53
C THR A 29 -0.38 -12.80 -4.05
N THR A 30 -0.24 -14.12 -3.98
CA THR A 30 -1.20 -15.07 -4.54
C THR A 30 -1.41 -16.24 -3.59
N THR A 31 -2.63 -16.79 -3.58
CA THR A 31 -3.00 -17.83 -2.61
C THR A 31 -4.16 -18.70 -3.09
N ASP A 32 -4.17 -19.97 -2.66
CA ASP A 32 -5.33 -20.85 -2.65
C ASP A 32 -5.81 -21.16 -1.21
N TYR A 33 -5.35 -20.36 -0.25
CA TYR A 33 -5.50 -20.50 1.21
C TYR A 33 -4.85 -21.76 1.81
N SER A 34 -4.25 -22.62 1.00
CA SER A 34 -3.45 -23.78 1.45
C SER A 34 -1.95 -23.56 1.21
N SER A 35 -1.61 -22.82 0.17
CA SER A 35 -0.28 -22.44 -0.28
C SER A 35 -0.27 -20.97 -0.72
N GLY A 36 0.90 -20.34 -0.64
CA GLY A 36 1.09 -18.96 -1.07
C GLY A 36 2.26 -18.82 -2.02
N SER A 37 2.17 -17.87 -2.94
CA SER A 37 3.28 -17.41 -3.77
C SER A 37 3.15 -15.92 -4.05
N PHE A 38 4.01 -15.35 -4.88
CA PHE A 38 3.78 -14.03 -5.45
C PHE A 38 4.32 -13.95 -6.88
N SER A 39 3.69 -13.08 -7.65
CA SER A 39 4.02 -12.73 -9.03
C SER A 39 4.46 -11.28 -9.12
N SER A 40 5.08 -10.91 -10.24
CA SER A 40 5.27 -9.51 -10.62
C SER A 40 4.54 -9.20 -11.91
N LEU A 41 4.06 -7.99 -12.07
CA LEU A 41 3.40 -7.48 -13.27
C LEU A 41 4.20 -6.30 -13.83
N ASP A 42 4.62 -6.42 -15.09
CA ASP A 42 5.12 -5.28 -15.86
C ASP A 42 3.91 -4.42 -16.30
N LEU A 43 3.84 -3.18 -15.82
CA LEU A 43 2.68 -2.31 -15.98
C LEU A 43 2.60 -1.67 -17.38
N ASN A 44 3.72 -1.65 -18.11
CA ASN A 44 3.77 -1.14 -19.49
C ASN A 44 3.19 -2.15 -20.47
N THR A 45 3.47 -3.43 -20.24
CA THR A 45 3.12 -4.52 -21.17
C THR A 45 1.97 -5.39 -20.68
N ASN A 46 1.51 -5.20 -19.44
CA ASN A 46 0.55 -6.06 -18.75
C ASN A 46 0.98 -7.54 -18.75
N THR A 47 2.29 -7.79 -18.60
CA THR A 47 2.86 -9.14 -18.62
C THR A 47 3.25 -9.57 -17.20
N ALA A 48 2.71 -10.70 -16.74
CA ALA A 48 3.05 -11.27 -15.44
C ALA A 48 4.22 -12.24 -15.53
N THR A 49 5.17 -12.13 -14.60
CA THR A 49 6.11 -13.21 -14.26
C THR A 49 5.61 -13.87 -12.98
N ARG A 50 5.31 -15.17 -13.07
CA ARG A 50 4.60 -15.91 -12.03
C ARG A 50 5.55 -16.68 -11.12
N ASP A 51 5.06 -16.92 -9.90
CA ASP A 51 5.62 -17.89 -8.96
C ASP A 51 7.11 -17.63 -8.64
N HIS A 52 7.44 -16.41 -8.22
CA HIS A 52 8.83 -16.05 -7.91
C HIS A 52 9.37 -16.86 -6.73
N LEU A 53 8.60 -16.93 -5.64
CA LEU A 53 8.92 -17.67 -4.42
C LEU A 53 7.64 -18.20 -3.77
N THR A 54 7.77 -19.30 -3.03
CA THR A 54 6.72 -19.74 -2.09
C THR A 54 6.74 -18.84 -0.87
N ILE A 55 5.56 -18.39 -0.46
CA ILE A 55 5.33 -17.58 0.74
C ILE A 55 4.17 -18.19 1.54
N HIS A 56 3.82 -17.60 2.67
CA HIS A 56 2.67 -18.06 3.45
C HIS A 56 1.36 -17.88 2.67
N SER A 57 0.38 -18.76 2.88
CA SER A 57 -0.92 -18.69 2.18
C SER A 57 -1.75 -17.47 2.60
N ASP A 58 -1.43 -16.86 3.72
CA ASP A 58 -1.93 -15.56 4.11
C ASP A 58 -0.75 -14.60 4.22
N ALA A 59 -0.52 -13.83 3.17
CA ALA A 59 0.59 -12.89 3.08
C ALA A 59 0.14 -11.61 2.38
N VAL A 60 0.63 -10.49 2.90
CA VAL A 60 0.43 -9.16 2.32
C VAL A 60 1.76 -8.61 1.84
N VAL A 61 1.70 -7.64 0.93
CA VAL A 61 2.88 -6.99 0.36
C VAL A 61 2.87 -5.50 0.65
N ARG A 62 4.06 -4.97 0.96
CA ARG A 62 4.38 -3.54 0.96
C ARG A 62 5.63 -3.31 0.14
N THR A 63 5.77 -2.08 -0.32
CA THR A 63 6.94 -1.61 -1.07
C THR A 63 7.45 -0.35 -0.41
N TYR A 64 8.77 -0.14 -0.52
CA TYR A 64 9.39 1.11 -0.13
C TYR A 64 10.62 1.30 -1.00
N ARG A 65 10.63 2.39 -1.78
CA ARG A 65 11.63 2.63 -2.83
C ARG A 65 11.71 1.42 -3.77
N ASP A 66 12.91 0.89 -4.00
CA ASP A 66 13.18 -0.27 -4.86
C ASP A 66 13.02 -1.62 -4.13
N LYS A 67 12.47 -1.66 -2.92
CA LYS A 67 12.35 -2.88 -2.11
C LYS A 67 10.92 -3.35 -1.97
N VAL A 68 10.79 -4.67 -1.89
CA VAL A 68 9.54 -5.40 -1.71
C VAL A 68 9.60 -6.12 -0.38
N TYR A 69 8.56 -5.96 0.42
CA TYR A 69 8.40 -6.52 1.75
C TYR A 69 7.18 -7.43 1.74
N ILE A 70 7.40 -8.73 1.81
CA ILE A 70 6.33 -9.72 1.96
C ILE A 70 6.17 -10.00 3.44
N LEU A 71 5.03 -9.63 4.00
CA LEU A 71 4.65 -9.91 5.38
C LEU A 71 3.87 -11.22 5.39
N ASN A 72 4.48 -12.26 5.93
CA ASN A 72 3.79 -13.53 6.15
C ASN A 72 3.07 -13.48 7.49
N ARG A 73 1.76 -13.63 7.45
CA ARG A 73 0.85 -13.45 8.59
C ARG A 73 0.90 -14.64 9.56
N LEU A 74 -0.15 -14.79 10.36
CA LEU A 74 -0.26 -15.74 11.46
C LEU A 74 0.28 -17.13 11.12
N GLY A 75 1.24 -17.60 11.92
CA GLY A 75 1.83 -18.94 11.81
C GLY A 75 3.20 -18.96 11.12
N GLN A 76 3.50 -17.96 10.30
CA GLN A 76 4.85 -17.75 9.74
C GLN A 76 5.54 -16.53 10.38
N ASP A 77 4.78 -15.45 10.63
CA ASP A 77 5.16 -14.32 11.48
C ASP A 77 6.55 -13.72 11.16
N ASN A 78 6.77 -13.43 9.88
CA ASN A 78 8.04 -12.90 9.40
C ASN A 78 7.85 -11.92 8.23
N VAL A 79 8.92 -11.20 7.92
CA VAL A 79 9.05 -10.37 6.72
C VAL A 79 10.14 -10.95 5.83
N ILE A 80 9.87 -11.09 4.53
CA ILE A 80 10.86 -11.36 3.49
C ILE A 80 11.12 -10.06 2.73
N VAL A 81 12.39 -9.69 2.58
CA VAL A 81 12.80 -8.47 1.87
C VAL A 81 13.48 -8.84 0.57
N LEU A 82 13.06 -8.22 -0.53
CA LEU A 82 13.56 -8.46 -1.89
C LEU A 82 13.90 -7.12 -2.55
N SER A 83 14.78 -7.16 -3.56
CA SER A 83 14.99 -6.02 -4.46
C SER A 83 14.08 -6.15 -5.67
N ARG A 84 13.61 -5.02 -6.19
CA ARG A 84 12.90 -4.90 -7.47
C ARG A 84 13.61 -5.62 -8.63
N SER A 85 14.94 -5.60 -8.62
CA SER A 85 15.78 -6.19 -9.68
C SER A 85 15.94 -7.72 -9.58
N ASP A 86 15.74 -8.30 -8.39
CA ASP A 86 15.80 -9.74 -8.15
C ASP A 86 14.75 -10.15 -7.11
N LEU A 87 13.58 -10.52 -7.62
CA LEU A 87 12.46 -11.02 -6.83
C LEU A 87 12.58 -12.52 -6.49
N LYS A 88 13.68 -13.19 -6.86
CA LYS A 88 13.88 -14.63 -6.61
C LYS A 88 14.86 -14.91 -5.47
N THR A 89 15.68 -13.92 -5.10
CA THR A 89 16.67 -14.07 -4.04
C THR A 89 16.36 -13.12 -2.89
N PRO A 90 15.83 -13.61 -1.75
CA PRO A 90 15.65 -12.77 -0.56
C PRO A 90 16.96 -12.08 -0.15
N LEU A 91 16.90 -10.77 0.06
CA LEU A 91 17.99 -9.99 0.64
C LEU A 91 18.13 -10.33 2.13
N THR A 92 17.00 -10.36 2.83
CA THR A 92 16.91 -10.78 4.22
C THR A 92 15.53 -11.39 4.50
N GLN A 93 15.44 -12.09 5.61
CA GLN A 93 14.19 -12.55 6.19
C GLN A 93 14.31 -12.51 7.72
N TYR A 94 13.34 -11.89 8.39
CA TYR A 94 13.37 -11.73 9.84
C TYR A 94 11.98 -11.92 10.46
N SER A 95 11.96 -12.43 11.71
CA SER A 95 10.72 -12.66 12.45
C SER A 95 10.15 -11.35 13.01
N THR A 96 8.82 -11.27 13.08
CA THR A 96 8.09 -10.21 13.79
C THR A 96 7.66 -10.65 15.21
N GLY A 97 8.03 -11.88 15.60
CA GLY A 97 7.69 -12.57 16.84
C GLY A 97 6.68 -13.69 16.61
N ASN A 98 6.91 -14.88 17.19
CA ASN A 98 6.06 -16.06 16.98
C ASN A 98 4.58 -15.81 17.35
N GLY A 99 3.65 -16.03 16.43
CA GLY A 99 2.22 -15.76 16.59
C GLY A 99 1.90 -14.27 16.75
N SER A 100 2.64 -13.39 16.07
CA SER A 100 2.42 -11.93 16.10
C SER A 100 1.45 -11.44 15.03
N ASN A 101 1.30 -12.19 13.95
CA ASN A 101 0.40 -11.92 12.83
C ASN A 101 0.62 -10.50 12.24
N PRO A 102 1.72 -10.26 11.51
CA PRO A 102 2.03 -8.93 10.99
C PRO A 102 1.08 -8.53 9.85
N HIS A 103 0.35 -7.42 9.96
CA HIS A 103 -0.68 -7.03 8.96
C HIS A 103 -0.28 -5.88 8.04
N ASP A 104 0.63 -5.01 8.47
CA ASP A 104 1.03 -3.82 7.74
C ASP A 104 2.43 -3.36 8.18
N MET A 105 3.07 -2.56 7.33
CA MET A 105 4.37 -1.96 7.56
C MET A 105 4.40 -0.53 7.01
N ALA A 106 4.82 0.42 7.85
CA ALA A 106 4.99 1.83 7.49
C ALA A 106 6.45 2.26 7.66
N PHE A 107 7.01 2.92 6.65
CA PHE A 107 8.44 3.21 6.56
C PHE A 107 8.70 4.69 6.87
N VAL A 108 9.46 4.95 7.94
CA VAL A 108 9.94 6.32 8.25
C VAL A 108 11.19 6.63 7.44
N SER A 109 12.05 5.62 7.28
CA SER A 109 13.28 5.68 6.49
C SER A 109 13.75 4.28 6.09
N GLU A 110 14.89 4.19 5.40
CA GLU A 110 15.55 2.89 5.15
C GLU A 110 16.07 2.21 6.42
N GLU A 111 16.15 2.95 7.53
CA GLU A 111 16.69 2.47 8.79
C GLU A 111 15.62 2.31 9.88
N LYS A 112 14.38 2.76 9.64
CA LYS A 112 13.29 2.68 10.62
C LYS A 112 11.95 2.47 9.95
N ALA A 113 11.25 1.42 10.36
CA ALA A 113 9.87 1.13 10.00
C ALA A 113 9.09 0.58 11.19
N TYR A 114 7.78 0.73 11.15
CA TYR A 114 6.84 0.14 12.10
C TYR A 114 6.09 -1.01 11.44
N ILE A 115 5.87 -2.08 12.19
CA ILE A 115 5.07 -3.23 11.77
C ILE A 115 3.89 -3.39 12.72
N SER A 116 2.67 -3.41 12.18
CA SER A 116 1.48 -3.75 12.96
C SER A 116 1.48 -5.25 13.26
N ARG A 117 1.10 -5.62 14.49
CA ARG A 117 1.08 -7.01 14.96
C ARG A 117 -0.28 -7.30 15.55
N TYR A 118 -1.14 -7.91 14.75
CA TYR A 118 -2.56 -8.06 15.06
C TYR A 118 -2.83 -8.86 16.33
N GLU A 119 -1.95 -9.81 16.66
CA GLU A 119 -2.05 -10.66 17.85
C GLU A 119 -1.22 -10.08 19.03
N ARG A 120 -0.93 -8.78 19.03
CA ARG A 120 -0.13 -8.10 20.06
C ARG A 120 -0.68 -6.72 20.39
N THR A 121 -0.39 -6.27 21.61
CA THR A 121 -0.70 -4.93 22.10
C THR A 121 0.36 -3.90 21.72
N GLN A 122 1.23 -4.20 20.76
CA GLN A 122 2.42 -3.40 20.50
C GLN A 122 2.78 -3.36 19.01
N LEU A 123 3.09 -2.19 18.48
CA LEU A 123 3.83 -2.07 17.23
C LEU A 123 5.26 -2.55 17.42
N LEU A 124 5.82 -3.20 16.40
CA LEU A 124 7.23 -3.51 16.36
C LEU A 124 7.96 -2.40 15.58
N ILE A 125 9.08 -1.90 16.11
CA ILE A 125 9.97 -0.97 15.41
C ILE A 125 11.18 -1.76 14.92
N VAL A 126 11.50 -1.68 13.63
CA VAL A 126 12.61 -2.41 13.00
C VAL A 126 13.44 -1.53 12.10
N ASN A 127 14.70 -1.91 11.90
CA ASN A 127 15.40 -1.55 10.68
C ASN A 127 14.85 -2.44 9.56
N PRO A 128 14.21 -1.87 8.52
CA PRO A 128 13.52 -2.67 7.50
C PRO A 128 14.50 -3.48 6.64
N VAL A 129 15.76 -3.05 6.50
CA VAL A 129 16.76 -3.70 5.65
C VAL A 129 17.49 -4.83 6.38
N THR A 130 17.81 -4.67 7.66
CA THR A 130 18.54 -5.70 8.43
C THR A 130 17.60 -6.63 9.20
N GLY A 131 16.41 -6.15 9.58
CA GLY A 131 15.50 -6.84 10.48
C GLY A 131 15.80 -6.64 11.96
N ASP A 132 16.77 -5.79 12.30
CA ASP A 132 17.11 -5.50 13.69
C ASP A 132 15.91 -4.85 14.40
N SER A 133 15.55 -5.37 15.57
CA SER A 133 14.53 -4.75 16.42
C SER A 133 15.11 -3.48 17.05
N LEU A 134 14.43 -2.36 16.81
CA LEU A 134 14.79 -1.05 17.35
C LEU A 134 13.94 -0.69 18.58
N GLY A 135 12.87 -1.43 18.83
CA GLY A 135 11.97 -1.19 19.95
C GLY A 135 10.54 -1.62 19.66
N ALA A 136 9.63 -1.13 20.49
CA ALA A 136 8.20 -1.34 20.34
C ALA A 136 7.44 -0.14 20.92
N VAL A 137 6.27 0.15 20.35
CA VAL A 137 5.32 1.13 20.89
C VAL A 137 4.19 0.38 21.58
N ASP A 138 3.92 0.69 22.84
CA ASP A 138 2.82 0.08 23.58
C ASP A 138 1.47 0.71 23.21
N LEU A 139 0.52 -0.13 22.85
CA LEU A 139 -0.84 0.21 22.45
C LEU A 139 -1.88 -0.48 23.35
N LEU A 140 -1.48 -1.07 24.48
CA LEU A 140 -2.40 -1.72 25.42
C LEU A 140 -3.54 -0.78 25.86
N GLY A 141 -3.29 0.53 25.95
CA GLY A 141 -4.31 1.53 26.29
C GLY A 141 -5.47 1.63 25.29
N PHE A 142 -5.31 1.11 24.07
CA PHE A 142 -6.32 1.10 23.01
C PHE A 142 -7.03 -0.25 22.85
N ALA A 143 -6.64 -1.26 23.62
CA ALA A 143 -7.26 -2.57 23.59
C ALA A 143 -8.73 -2.53 24.06
N ASP A 144 -9.53 -3.49 23.62
CA ASP A 144 -10.85 -3.71 24.19
C ASP A 144 -10.83 -4.73 25.35
N ALA A 145 -11.98 -5.31 25.67
CA ALA A 145 -12.12 -6.21 26.82
C ALA A 145 -11.32 -7.51 26.69
N ASP A 146 -11.00 -7.96 25.48
CA ASP A 146 -10.20 -9.17 25.27
C ASP A 146 -8.68 -8.92 25.40
N GLY A 147 -8.30 -7.65 25.57
CA GLY A 147 -6.93 -7.22 25.84
C GLY A 147 -6.08 -7.02 24.60
N LEU A 148 -6.66 -7.05 23.40
CA LEU A 148 -6.00 -6.72 22.16
C LEU A 148 -6.66 -5.51 21.46
N PRO A 149 -5.87 -4.70 20.72
CA PRO A 149 -6.41 -3.59 19.92
C PRO A 149 -6.63 -3.97 18.43
N GLU A 150 -6.27 -5.19 18.01
CA GLU A 150 -6.32 -5.66 16.61
C GLU A 150 -5.70 -4.64 15.65
N VAL A 151 -4.41 -4.37 15.82
CA VAL A 151 -3.73 -3.37 14.99
C VAL A 151 -3.61 -3.87 13.56
N SER A 152 -4.30 -3.18 12.64
CA SER A 152 -4.39 -3.56 11.23
C SER A 152 -3.58 -2.60 10.34
N GLN A 153 -4.22 -1.58 9.77
CA GLN A 153 -3.65 -0.68 8.77
C GLN A 153 -2.84 0.46 9.41
N LEU A 154 -1.82 0.92 8.69
CA LEU A 154 -0.95 2.02 9.09
C LEU A 154 -0.95 3.15 8.05
N ALA A 155 -0.86 4.40 8.50
CA ALA A 155 -0.64 5.57 7.64
C ALA A 155 0.40 6.49 8.27
N LEU A 156 1.35 7.00 7.48
CA LEU A 156 2.38 7.93 7.94
C LEU A 156 2.10 9.32 7.35
N TYR A 157 1.98 10.34 8.19
CA TYR A 157 1.78 11.71 7.75
C TYR A 157 2.51 12.69 8.68
N GLY A 158 3.46 13.44 8.11
CA GLY A 158 4.37 14.27 8.89
C GLY A 158 5.16 13.41 9.90
N ASP A 159 5.21 13.87 11.15
CA ASP A 159 5.89 13.18 12.24
C ASP A 159 4.99 12.18 12.99
N HIS A 160 3.82 11.85 12.43
CA HIS A 160 2.85 10.98 13.06
C HIS A 160 2.58 9.71 12.25
N LEU A 161 2.62 8.58 12.94
CA LEU A 161 2.08 7.31 12.48
C LEU A 161 0.66 7.14 13.04
N PHE A 162 -0.29 6.92 12.15
CA PHE A 162 -1.68 6.62 12.43
C PHE A 162 -1.92 5.12 12.33
N VAL A 163 -2.62 4.59 13.31
CA VAL A 163 -2.67 3.16 13.59
C VAL A 163 -4.11 2.74 13.79
N ALA A 164 -4.68 2.00 12.84
CA ALA A 164 -6.04 1.51 12.97
C ALA A 164 -6.10 0.37 14.00
N CYS A 165 -6.88 0.58 15.06
CA CYS A 165 -7.21 -0.41 16.07
C CYS A 165 -8.67 -0.85 15.87
N GLN A 166 -8.89 -2.07 15.37
CA GLN A 166 -10.23 -2.53 15.04
C GLN A 166 -11.10 -2.75 16.27
N ARG A 167 -10.51 -3.26 17.37
CA ARG A 167 -11.21 -3.54 18.64
C ARG A 167 -12.34 -4.55 18.45
N LEU A 168 -11.96 -5.77 18.07
CA LEU A 168 -12.88 -6.88 17.79
C LEU A 168 -12.82 -7.88 18.94
N ASP A 169 -13.98 -8.27 19.47
CA ASP A 169 -14.07 -9.28 20.53
C ASP A 169 -13.78 -10.67 19.94
N ARG A 170 -12.53 -11.11 20.08
CA ARG A 170 -12.09 -12.42 19.58
C ARG A 170 -12.83 -13.57 20.26
N ASP A 171 -13.14 -13.43 21.55
CA ASP A 171 -13.84 -14.44 22.34
C ASP A 171 -15.31 -14.57 21.94
N ASN A 172 -15.83 -13.59 21.18
CA ASN A 172 -17.17 -13.58 20.60
C ASN A 172 -17.14 -13.55 19.06
N GLY A 173 -16.18 -14.22 18.44
CA GLY A 173 -16.17 -14.42 16.98
C GLY A 173 -15.79 -13.18 16.18
N PHE A 174 -14.98 -12.30 16.76
CA PHE A 174 -14.47 -11.06 16.16
C PHE A 174 -15.57 -10.04 15.83
N VAL A 175 -16.61 -9.97 16.66
CA VAL A 175 -17.60 -8.89 16.51
C VAL A 175 -17.01 -7.55 16.95
N PRO A 176 -17.28 -6.44 16.24
CA PRO A 176 -16.74 -5.14 16.63
C PRO A 176 -17.32 -4.68 17.97
N THR A 177 -16.45 -4.21 18.87
CA THR A 177 -16.87 -3.70 20.19
C THR A 177 -16.87 -2.20 20.22
N GLY A 178 -17.65 -1.60 21.15
CA GLY A 178 -17.57 -0.17 21.51
C GLY A 178 -17.46 0.79 20.32
N VAL A 179 -16.22 1.15 19.99
CA VAL A 179 -15.79 1.96 18.83
C VAL A 179 -14.47 1.40 18.29
N SER A 180 -14.19 1.56 17.00
CA SER A 180 -12.80 1.46 16.51
C SER A 180 -12.07 2.79 16.75
N VAL A 181 -10.75 2.73 16.89
CA VAL A 181 -9.93 3.90 17.26
C VAL A 181 -8.70 3.96 16.36
N ILE A 182 -8.28 5.17 15.97
CA ILE A 182 -6.97 5.40 15.39
C ILE A 182 -6.03 5.90 16.48
N ALA A 183 -5.08 5.06 16.88
CA ALA A 183 -3.99 5.50 17.75
C ALA A 183 -3.01 6.36 16.93
N VAL A 184 -2.43 7.37 17.57
CA VAL A 184 -1.45 8.26 16.95
C VAL A 184 -0.12 8.09 17.68
N VAL A 185 0.97 7.93 16.95
CA VAL A 185 2.31 7.73 17.47
C VAL A 185 3.23 8.79 16.88
N ASP A 186 3.94 9.51 17.75
CA ASP A 186 5.02 10.42 17.36
C ASP A 186 6.25 9.58 16.99
N VAL A 187 6.68 9.68 15.72
CA VAL A 187 7.75 8.82 15.19
C VAL A 187 9.15 9.27 15.60
N MET A 188 9.28 10.48 16.18
CA MET A 188 10.55 11.02 16.67
C MET A 188 10.84 10.52 18.09
N THR A 189 9.79 10.32 18.89
CA THR A 189 9.87 9.89 20.29
C THR A 189 9.44 8.44 20.53
N ASP A 190 8.81 7.80 19.53
CA ASP A 190 8.23 6.46 19.63
C ASP A 190 7.18 6.35 20.76
N GLN A 191 6.44 7.44 21.01
CA GLN A 191 5.41 7.50 22.03
C GLN A 191 4.03 7.74 21.43
N VAL A 192 3.01 7.22 22.10
CA VAL A 192 1.62 7.52 21.76
C VAL A 192 1.30 8.98 22.05
N VAL A 193 0.59 9.63 21.14
CA VAL A 193 0.12 11.00 21.23
C VAL A 193 -1.30 10.99 21.77
N ASP A 194 -1.56 11.80 22.78
CA ASP A 194 -2.91 12.05 23.28
C ASP A 194 -3.60 13.10 22.40
N VAL A 195 -4.60 12.68 21.62
CA VAL A 195 -5.31 13.58 20.69
C VAL A 195 -6.35 14.45 21.38
N ASP A 196 -6.69 14.19 22.65
CA ASP A 196 -7.58 15.02 23.46
C ASP A 196 -7.06 15.20 24.89
N VAL A 197 -6.21 16.22 25.05
CA VAL A 197 -5.59 16.60 26.33
C VAL A 197 -6.56 17.01 27.43
N ASN A 198 -7.85 17.20 27.12
CA ASN A 198 -8.87 17.54 28.12
C ASN A 198 -9.52 16.30 28.74
N THR A 199 -9.32 15.13 28.12
CA THR A 199 -9.81 13.84 28.62
C THR A 199 -8.67 13.12 29.35
N ALA A 200 -8.98 12.49 30.48
CA ALA A 200 -7.94 11.83 31.28
C ALA A 200 -7.44 10.55 30.60
N GLY A 201 -6.12 10.42 30.48
CA GLY A 201 -5.45 9.30 29.80
C GLY A 201 -5.20 9.59 28.32
N VAL A 202 -4.43 8.74 27.65
CA VAL A 202 -4.09 8.95 26.23
C VAL A 202 -5.28 8.58 25.36
N GLN A 203 -5.83 9.57 24.63
CA GLN A 203 -6.92 9.34 23.67
C GLN A 203 -6.37 9.14 22.26
N GLY A 204 -7.10 8.33 21.49
CA GLY A 204 -6.93 8.20 20.04
C GLY A 204 -8.11 8.83 19.31
N ILE A 205 -8.06 8.87 17.98
CA ILE A 205 -9.15 9.38 17.16
C ILE A 205 -10.26 8.33 17.15
N VAL A 206 -11.41 8.65 17.73
CA VAL A 206 -12.56 7.75 17.70
C VAL A 206 -13.18 7.77 16.31
N MET A 207 -13.33 6.59 15.71
CA MET A 207 -14.00 6.43 14.42
C MET A 207 -15.53 6.51 14.57
N ALA A 208 -16.20 7.00 13.53
CA ALA A 208 -17.66 7.04 13.45
C ALA A 208 -18.26 5.66 13.13
N SER A 209 -17.57 4.86 12.31
CA SER A 209 -17.86 3.46 12.04
C SER A 209 -16.84 2.54 12.73
N LYS A 210 -16.94 1.23 12.50
CA LYS A 210 -16.11 0.21 13.14
C LYS A 210 -15.59 -0.79 12.14
N ASN A 211 -14.58 -1.56 12.56
CA ASN A 211 -14.00 -2.64 11.76
C ASN A 211 -13.52 -2.15 10.39
N PRO A 212 -12.51 -1.25 10.35
CA PRO A 212 -11.92 -0.81 9.11
C PRO A 212 -11.30 -1.99 8.35
N ALA A 213 -11.80 -2.27 7.15
CA ALA A 213 -11.43 -3.43 6.33
C ALA A 213 -10.34 -3.10 5.30
N GLY A 214 -10.41 -1.92 4.70
CA GLY A 214 -9.44 -1.42 3.73
C GLY A 214 -9.12 0.04 4.01
N ALA A 215 -7.93 0.49 3.60
CA ALA A 215 -7.51 1.86 3.82
C ALA A 215 -6.58 2.35 2.71
N VAL A 216 -6.73 3.61 2.30
CA VAL A 216 -5.86 4.28 1.34
C VAL A 216 -5.62 5.71 1.80
N GLN A 217 -4.36 6.12 1.90
CA GLN A 217 -3.99 7.48 2.24
C GLN A 217 -3.79 8.31 0.96
N ARG A 218 -4.27 9.55 0.96
CA ARG A 218 -3.86 10.59 -0.01
C ARG A 218 -3.60 11.89 0.73
N GLY A 219 -2.35 12.34 0.70
CA GLY A 219 -1.93 13.51 1.45
C GLY A 219 -2.30 13.41 2.93
N SER A 220 -3.06 14.39 3.43
CA SER A 220 -3.53 14.45 4.81
C SER A 220 -4.83 13.69 5.07
N LYS A 221 -5.37 12.95 4.10
CA LYS A 221 -6.63 12.23 4.23
C LYS A 221 -6.37 10.73 4.20
N TRP A 222 -6.97 10.01 5.16
CA TRP A 222 -6.97 8.56 5.17
C TRP A 222 -8.40 8.06 4.97
N PHE A 223 -8.65 7.41 3.84
CA PHE A 223 -9.94 6.88 3.45
C PHE A 223 -10.00 5.43 3.92
N LEU A 224 -10.96 5.10 4.79
CA LEU A 224 -11.16 3.76 5.29
C LEU A 224 -12.54 3.25 4.86
N SER A 225 -12.59 2.05 4.32
CA SER A 225 -13.83 1.28 4.24
C SER A 225 -14.06 0.60 5.58
N ALA A 226 -15.23 0.80 6.17
CA ALA A 226 -15.64 0.21 7.42
C ALA A 226 -16.93 -0.57 7.18
N VAL A 227 -16.99 -1.81 7.66
CA VAL A 227 -18.17 -2.67 7.48
C VAL A 227 -19.03 -2.68 8.73
N ASN A 228 -18.40 -2.56 9.90
CA ASN A 228 -19.02 -2.90 11.18
C ASN A 228 -19.70 -4.29 11.14
N THR A 229 -20.98 -4.42 10.75
CA THR A 229 -21.66 -5.72 10.62
C THR A 229 -22.15 -6.03 9.20
N PHE A 230 -21.96 -7.28 8.75
CA PHE A 230 -22.39 -7.70 7.40
C PHE A 230 -23.92 -7.69 7.17
N GLY A 231 -24.73 -7.57 8.23
CA GLY A 231 -26.18 -7.69 8.18
C GLY A 231 -26.93 -6.36 8.15
N ASP A 232 -26.24 -5.22 8.36
CA ASP A 232 -26.85 -3.91 8.49
C ASP A 232 -26.10 -2.85 7.66
N LEU A 233 -26.60 -2.54 6.46
CA LEU A 233 -25.97 -1.54 5.58
C LEU A 233 -26.11 -0.08 6.05
N THR A 234 -26.56 0.15 7.29
CA THR A 234 -26.63 1.48 7.90
C THR A 234 -25.50 1.76 8.88
N ASP A 235 -24.62 0.78 9.12
CA ASP A 235 -23.58 0.87 10.15
C ASP A 235 -22.13 0.92 9.61
N GLY A 236 -21.94 0.68 8.32
CA GLY A 236 -20.68 0.85 7.59
C GLY A 236 -20.69 1.92 6.50
N GLY A 237 -19.53 2.11 5.88
CA GLY A 237 -19.30 3.04 4.79
C GLY A 237 -17.84 3.42 4.61
N ILE A 238 -17.60 4.41 3.76
CA ILE A 238 -16.32 5.07 3.62
C ILE A 238 -16.25 6.17 4.67
N GLU A 239 -15.32 6.06 5.61
CA GLU A 239 -14.99 7.07 6.60
C GLU A 239 -13.66 7.74 6.25
N VAL A 240 -13.55 9.04 6.51
CA VAL A 240 -12.32 9.80 6.27
C VAL A 240 -11.76 10.27 7.60
N ILE A 241 -10.47 10.00 7.82
CA ILE A 241 -9.70 10.58 8.91
C ILE A 241 -8.84 11.70 8.35
N ASP A 242 -8.97 12.89 8.95
CA ASP A 242 -8.07 14.00 8.70
C ASP A 242 -6.83 13.84 9.58
N LEU A 243 -5.71 13.52 8.93
CA LEU A 243 -4.42 13.26 9.56
C LEU A 243 -3.74 14.56 10.03
N ALA A 244 -4.07 15.71 9.43
CA ALA A 244 -3.51 16.99 9.85
C ALA A 244 -4.25 17.53 11.09
N ASP A 245 -5.57 17.39 11.11
CA ASP A 245 -6.43 17.86 12.20
C ASP A 245 -6.59 16.84 13.35
N LEU A 246 -6.04 15.62 13.19
CA LEU A 246 -6.17 14.51 14.15
C LEU A 246 -7.64 14.20 14.50
N ARG A 247 -8.52 14.14 13.51
CA ARG A 247 -9.96 13.90 13.73
C ARG A 247 -10.61 13.06 12.65
N SER A 248 -11.69 12.37 13.00
CA SER A 248 -12.60 11.80 12.03
C SER A 248 -13.45 12.89 11.38
N GLU A 249 -13.70 12.77 10.07
CA GLU A 249 -14.69 13.54 9.33
C GLU A 249 -16.04 12.81 9.22
N GLY A 250 -16.12 11.62 9.81
CA GLY A 250 -17.27 10.73 9.78
C GLY A 250 -17.38 9.91 8.50
N VAL A 251 -18.45 9.13 8.43
CA VAL A 251 -18.81 8.35 7.23
C VAL A 251 -19.30 9.32 6.15
N VAL A 252 -18.50 9.49 5.10
CA VAL A 252 -18.77 10.40 3.98
C VAL A 252 -19.65 9.74 2.91
N LEU A 253 -19.64 8.41 2.83
CA LEU A 253 -20.47 7.64 1.91
C LEU A 253 -20.83 6.27 2.51
N GLY A 254 -22.09 6.05 2.84
CA GLY A 254 -22.56 4.85 3.53
C GLY A 254 -22.78 3.63 2.62
N GLU A 255 -22.78 2.44 3.22
CA GLU A 255 -23.02 1.15 2.54
C GLU A 255 -24.36 1.09 1.80
N MET A 256 -25.43 1.66 2.37
CA MET A 256 -26.74 1.72 1.70
C MET A 256 -26.67 2.48 0.36
N ALA A 257 -25.87 3.54 0.27
CA ALA A 257 -25.68 4.28 -0.99
C ALA A 257 -24.81 3.49 -1.99
N LEU A 258 -23.82 2.77 -1.48
CA LEU A 258 -22.93 1.91 -2.26
C LEU A 258 -23.59 0.60 -2.68
N GLY A 259 -24.67 0.19 -1.99
CA GLY A 259 -25.50 -0.97 -2.28
C GLY A 259 -24.95 -2.29 -1.74
N GLY A 260 -24.17 -2.29 -0.65
CA GLY A 260 -23.64 -3.49 0.00
C GLY A 260 -22.50 -3.20 0.96
N ASN A 261 -21.98 -4.25 1.60
CA ASN A 261 -20.87 -4.16 2.55
C ASN A 261 -19.55 -3.87 1.82
N LEU A 262 -18.60 -3.19 2.46
CA LEU A 262 -17.35 -2.78 1.79
C LEU A 262 -16.18 -3.71 2.09
N SER A 263 -15.16 -3.73 1.23
CA SER A 263 -13.85 -4.30 1.59
C SER A 263 -12.71 -3.42 1.09
N SER A 264 -12.00 -3.76 0.01
CA SER A 264 -10.90 -2.93 -0.49
C SER A 264 -11.44 -1.66 -1.16
N LEU A 265 -10.70 -0.56 -1.05
CA LEU A 265 -10.89 0.64 -1.86
C LEU A 265 -9.58 1.08 -2.52
N ALA A 266 -9.67 1.87 -3.58
CA ALA A 266 -8.56 2.56 -4.21
C ALA A 266 -9.02 3.95 -4.65
N MET A 267 -8.16 4.96 -4.53
CA MET A 267 -8.51 6.35 -4.82
C MET A 267 -7.82 6.83 -6.09
N VAL A 268 -8.55 7.46 -7.02
CA VAL A 268 -7.97 8.08 -8.22
C VAL A 268 -7.74 9.57 -8.06
N SER A 269 -8.50 10.22 -7.18
CA SER A 269 -8.31 11.60 -6.74
C SER A 269 -8.71 11.74 -5.27
N ASP A 270 -8.72 12.96 -4.74
CA ASP A 270 -9.16 13.20 -3.36
C ASP A 270 -10.69 13.13 -3.20
N ASP A 271 -11.44 13.11 -4.31
CA ASP A 271 -12.91 13.06 -4.32
C ASP A 271 -13.48 11.81 -5.00
N GLU A 272 -12.68 11.05 -5.76
CA GLU A 272 -13.15 9.90 -6.53
C GLU A 272 -12.27 8.66 -6.32
N GLY A 273 -12.92 7.50 -6.33
CA GLY A 273 -12.25 6.21 -6.18
C GLY A 273 -13.11 5.03 -6.63
N TYR A 274 -12.61 3.84 -6.34
CA TYR A 274 -13.30 2.57 -6.54
C TYR A 274 -13.35 1.81 -5.23
N VAL A 275 -14.43 1.07 -5.02
CA VAL A 275 -14.62 0.25 -3.82
C VAL A 275 -15.19 -1.10 -4.20
N VAL A 276 -14.73 -2.14 -3.51
CA VAL A 276 -15.32 -3.47 -3.55
C VAL A 276 -16.57 -3.46 -2.69
N VAL A 277 -17.69 -3.86 -3.27
CA VAL A 277 -19.00 -3.97 -2.61
C VAL A 277 -19.43 -5.42 -2.65
N LEU A 278 -19.79 -5.97 -1.49
CA LEU A 278 -20.33 -7.32 -1.33
C LEU A 278 -21.84 -7.23 -1.12
N ASP A 279 -22.59 -7.97 -1.92
CA ASP A 279 -24.04 -8.07 -1.72
C ASP A 279 -24.41 -9.07 -0.61
N ALA A 280 -25.71 -9.24 -0.36
CA ALA A 280 -26.22 -10.17 0.66
C ALA A 280 -25.91 -11.65 0.38
N SER A 281 -25.47 -11.99 -0.83
CA SER A 281 -25.00 -13.32 -1.23
C SER A 281 -23.47 -13.43 -1.26
N PHE A 282 -22.76 -12.41 -0.77
CA PHE A 282 -21.30 -12.28 -0.81
C PHE A 282 -20.72 -12.28 -2.23
N VAL A 283 -21.50 -11.85 -3.23
CA VAL A 283 -21.00 -11.58 -4.57
C VAL A 283 -20.28 -10.25 -4.56
N ASN A 284 -19.02 -10.22 -4.96
CA ASN A 284 -18.27 -8.97 -5.02
C ASN A 284 -18.50 -8.27 -6.36
N ALA A 285 -18.74 -6.97 -6.29
CA ALA A 285 -18.68 -6.03 -7.39
C ALA A 285 -17.62 -4.97 -7.09
N VAL A 286 -17.10 -4.31 -8.13
CA VAL A 286 -16.32 -3.09 -7.97
C VAL A 286 -17.13 -1.94 -8.53
N LYS A 287 -17.29 -0.85 -7.76
CA LYS A 287 -18.02 0.34 -8.19
C LYS A 287 -17.13 1.56 -8.06
N ARG A 288 -17.27 2.48 -9.00
CA ARG A 288 -16.72 3.84 -8.89
C ARG A 288 -17.61 4.65 -7.97
N PHE A 289 -17.00 5.52 -7.17
CA PHE A 289 -17.71 6.48 -6.34
C PHE A 289 -17.09 7.88 -6.44
N GLY A 290 -17.89 8.88 -6.10
CA GLY A 290 -17.47 10.27 -5.88
C GLY A 290 -18.02 10.77 -4.55
N LEU A 291 -17.19 11.41 -3.72
CA LEU A 291 -17.53 11.78 -2.34
C LEU A 291 -18.37 13.05 -2.27
N GLY A 292 -17.98 14.11 -3.00
CA GLY A 292 -18.64 15.41 -2.95
C GLY A 292 -20.10 15.38 -3.43
N MET A 293 -20.36 14.67 -4.55
CA MET A 293 -21.73 14.46 -5.06
C MET A 293 -22.38 13.18 -4.54
N GLN A 294 -21.66 12.38 -3.74
CA GLN A 294 -22.08 11.03 -3.31
C GLN A 294 -22.57 10.17 -4.49
N SER A 295 -21.89 10.27 -5.63
CA SER A 295 -22.23 9.51 -6.84
C SER A 295 -21.69 8.09 -6.74
N VAL A 296 -22.46 7.11 -7.20
CA VAL A 296 -22.04 5.70 -7.26
C VAL A 296 -22.39 5.15 -8.64
N SER A 297 -21.43 4.51 -9.30
CA SER A 297 -21.64 3.89 -10.60
C SER A 297 -22.37 2.54 -10.51
N SER A 298 -22.81 2.03 -11.67
CA SER A 298 -23.04 0.59 -11.81
C SER A 298 -21.74 -0.20 -11.55
N PRO A 299 -21.82 -1.50 -11.20
CA PRO A 299 -20.66 -2.38 -11.15
C PRO A 299 -19.82 -2.33 -12.44
N LEU A 300 -18.49 -2.41 -12.31
CA LEU A 300 -17.60 -2.64 -13.43
C LEU A 300 -17.93 -3.98 -14.10
N ASP A 301 -17.94 -3.97 -15.43
CA ASP A 301 -18.21 -5.17 -16.22
C ASP A 301 -17.02 -6.14 -16.20
N GLY A 302 -17.31 -7.40 -16.52
CA GLY A 302 -16.31 -8.42 -16.76
C GLY A 302 -15.71 -9.04 -15.50
N LEU A 303 -16.19 -8.72 -14.29
CA LEU A 303 -15.83 -9.38 -13.03
C LEU A 303 -16.54 -10.73 -12.84
N SER A 304 -15.90 -11.68 -12.15
CA SER A 304 -16.41 -13.05 -11.96
C SER A 304 -17.55 -13.15 -10.93
N GLY A 305 -17.74 -12.08 -10.14
CA GLY A 305 -18.56 -12.07 -8.92
C GLY A 305 -17.90 -12.77 -7.72
N GLY A 306 -16.71 -13.35 -7.91
CA GLY A 306 -15.92 -13.96 -6.86
C GLY A 306 -15.17 -12.97 -5.98
N PHE A 307 -14.40 -13.48 -5.03
CA PHE A 307 -13.73 -12.64 -4.05
C PHE A 307 -12.71 -11.69 -4.71
N VAL A 308 -12.81 -10.41 -4.38
CA VAL A 308 -11.87 -9.35 -4.79
C VAL A 308 -11.16 -8.83 -3.54
N PRO A 309 -9.95 -9.34 -3.22
CA PRO A 309 -9.28 -9.01 -1.96
C PRO A 309 -8.63 -7.63 -1.97
N SER A 310 -8.26 -7.10 -3.14
CA SER A 310 -7.50 -5.85 -3.22
C SER A 310 -7.72 -5.12 -4.54
N LEU A 311 -7.63 -3.80 -4.46
CA LEU A 311 -7.61 -2.86 -5.58
C LEU A 311 -6.31 -2.05 -5.52
N GLY A 312 -5.78 -1.67 -6.68
CA GLY A 312 -4.66 -0.73 -6.79
C GLY A 312 -4.88 0.25 -7.93
N VAL A 313 -4.47 1.50 -7.77
CA VAL A 313 -4.48 2.51 -8.85
C VAL A 313 -3.05 2.92 -9.14
N PHE A 314 -2.67 2.90 -10.41
CA PHE A 314 -1.36 3.36 -10.87
C PHE A 314 -1.43 3.80 -12.33
N GLY A 315 -0.77 4.90 -12.70
CA GLY A 315 -0.66 5.33 -14.10
C GLY A 315 -1.99 5.51 -14.84
N GLY A 316 -3.04 5.97 -14.15
CA GLY A 316 -4.39 6.10 -14.73
C GLY A 316 -5.09 4.77 -15.01
N ARG A 317 -4.63 3.68 -14.40
CA ARG A 317 -5.24 2.35 -14.46
C ARG A 317 -5.70 1.92 -13.08
N LEU A 318 -6.83 1.21 -13.05
CA LEU A 318 -7.28 0.44 -11.90
C LEU A 318 -6.91 -1.02 -12.11
N TYR A 319 -6.25 -1.62 -11.14
CA TYR A 319 -5.92 -3.03 -11.06
C TYR A 319 -6.85 -3.70 -10.06
N VAL A 320 -7.68 -4.62 -10.54
CA VAL A 320 -8.64 -5.39 -9.75
C VAL A 320 -8.11 -6.82 -9.64
N LEU A 321 -7.89 -7.29 -8.40
CA LEU A 321 -7.51 -8.68 -8.15
C LEU A 321 -8.78 -9.52 -8.09
N ASP A 322 -9.13 -10.22 -9.17
CA ASP A 322 -10.30 -11.09 -9.20
C ASP A 322 -9.87 -12.52 -8.86
N GLY A 323 -10.42 -13.07 -7.78
CA GLY A 323 -10.12 -14.45 -7.34
C GLY A 323 -10.78 -15.54 -8.18
N GLY A 324 -11.64 -15.17 -9.13
CA GLY A 324 -12.55 -16.08 -9.81
C GLY A 324 -13.70 -16.51 -8.89
N SER A 325 -14.73 -17.11 -9.47
CA SER A 325 -15.87 -17.65 -8.72
C SER A 325 -15.99 -19.16 -8.91
N PHE A 326 -16.84 -19.82 -8.12
CA PHE A 326 -17.09 -21.26 -8.29
C PHE A 326 -17.60 -21.61 -9.70
N VAL A 327 -18.40 -20.72 -10.29
CA VAL A 327 -18.99 -20.90 -11.63
C VAL A 327 -18.13 -20.32 -12.75
N ASP A 328 -17.17 -19.45 -12.41
CA ASP A 328 -16.21 -18.86 -13.34
C ASP A 328 -14.79 -18.77 -12.74
N PRO A 329 -14.13 -19.92 -12.49
CA PRO A 329 -12.80 -19.95 -11.89
C PRO A 329 -11.71 -19.51 -12.89
N ALA A 330 -11.98 -19.62 -14.20
CA ALA A 330 -11.04 -19.22 -15.24
C ALA A 330 -10.89 -17.69 -15.35
N SER A 331 -11.84 -16.94 -14.80
CA SER A 331 -11.76 -15.48 -14.70
C SER A 331 -10.80 -14.98 -13.61
N ALA A 332 -10.19 -15.87 -12.81
CA ALA A 332 -9.22 -15.47 -11.79
C ALA A 332 -7.97 -14.82 -12.42
N GLY A 333 -7.52 -13.71 -11.84
CA GLY A 333 -6.34 -12.96 -12.27
C GLY A 333 -6.47 -11.46 -12.07
N VAL A 334 -5.48 -10.70 -12.54
CA VAL A 334 -5.52 -9.24 -12.51
C VAL A 334 -6.32 -8.72 -13.70
N LYS A 335 -7.29 -7.85 -13.43
CA LYS A 335 -8.06 -7.13 -14.45
C LYS A 335 -7.69 -5.66 -14.40
N VAL A 336 -7.41 -5.08 -15.56
CA VAL A 336 -6.93 -3.71 -15.69
C VAL A 336 -7.99 -2.88 -16.37
N TYR A 337 -8.43 -1.81 -15.73
CA TYR A 337 -9.44 -0.89 -16.23
C TYR A 337 -8.83 0.49 -16.47
N ASP A 338 -9.35 1.21 -17.47
CA ASP A 338 -9.06 2.63 -17.65
C ASP A 338 -9.87 3.47 -16.67
N VAL A 339 -9.24 4.33 -15.86
CA VAL A 339 -9.97 5.11 -14.86
C VAL A 339 -10.78 6.28 -15.44
N LYS A 340 -10.60 6.61 -16.73
CA LYS A 340 -11.38 7.65 -17.40
C LYS A 340 -12.66 7.09 -18.01
N THR A 341 -12.60 5.87 -18.54
CA THR A 341 -13.74 5.25 -19.25
C THR A 341 -14.42 4.12 -18.49
N ASP A 342 -13.82 3.62 -17.40
CA ASP A 342 -14.24 2.43 -16.66
C ASP A 342 -14.24 1.14 -17.52
N GLU A 343 -13.59 1.15 -18.68
CA GLU A 343 -13.52 0.00 -19.59
C GLU A 343 -12.38 -0.95 -19.21
N LEU A 344 -12.64 -2.25 -19.31
CA LEU A 344 -11.62 -3.30 -19.18
C LEU A 344 -10.65 -3.23 -20.35
N VAL A 345 -9.38 -2.93 -20.09
CA VAL A 345 -8.33 -2.78 -21.11
C VAL A 345 -7.36 -3.95 -21.16
N ALA A 346 -7.25 -4.74 -20.09
CA ALA A 346 -6.47 -5.97 -20.08
C ALA A 346 -6.96 -6.97 -19.03
N GLY A 347 -6.65 -8.24 -19.25
CA GLY A 347 -6.91 -9.34 -18.33
C GLY A 347 -8.08 -10.25 -18.72
N PRO A 348 -8.32 -11.32 -17.93
CA PRO A 348 -7.61 -11.66 -16.69
C PRO A 348 -6.15 -12.04 -16.95
N ILE A 349 -5.23 -11.39 -16.26
CA ILE A 349 -3.80 -11.68 -16.31
C ILE A 349 -3.52 -12.74 -15.24
N SER A 350 -3.10 -13.93 -15.65
CA SER A 350 -2.81 -15.03 -14.73
C SER A 350 -1.59 -14.72 -13.87
N THR A 351 -1.75 -14.90 -12.56
CA THR A 351 -0.70 -14.76 -11.53
C THR A 351 -0.26 -16.10 -10.94
N GLY A 352 -0.63 -17.21 -11.60
CA GLY A 352 -0.44 -18.56 -11.06
C GLY A 352 -1.61 -18.90 -10.18
N LEU A 353 -1.45 -18.76 -8.86
CA LEU A 353 -2.56 -18.81 -7.90
C LEU A 353 -3.43 -17.54 -7.98
N PRO A 354 -4.69 -17.59 -7.48
CA PRO A 354 -5.55 -16.42 -7.36
C PRO A 354 -4.85 -15.24 -6.65
N PRO A 355 -4.96 -14.02 -7.17
CA PRO A 355 -4.30 -12.85 -6.60
C PRO A 355 -4.95 -12.42 -5.27
N ALA A 356 -4.12 -11.99 -4.29
CA ALA A 356 -4.49 -11.72 -2.91
C ALA A 356 -4.18 -10.29 -2.44
N GLY A 357 -3.05 -9.73 -2.85
CA GLY A 357 -2.66 -8.36 -2.52
C GLY A 357 -1.78 -7.80 -3.62
N ILE A 358 -1.77 -6.47 -3.78
CA ILE A 358 -0.96 -5.77 -4.78
C ILE A 358 -0.23 -4.59 -4.14
N ALA A 359 1.02 -4.39 -4.54
CA ALA A 359 1.77 -3.16 -4.26
C ALA A 359 2.57 -2.75 -5.49
N PHE A 360 2.65 -1.45 -5.74
CA PHE A 360 3.44 -0.88 -6.82
C PHE A 360 4.86 -0.63 -6.31
N VAL A 361 5.86 -1.08 -7.05
CA VAL A 361 7.26 -0.92 -6.65
C VAL A 361 7.74 0.42 -7.17
N GLY A 362 7.88 1.36 -6.24
CA GLY A 362 8.37 2.70 -6.53
C GLY A 362 9.83 2.72 -6.96
N SER A 363 10.33 3.94 -7.11
CA SER A 363 11.70 4.21 -7.50
C SER A 363 12.51 4.71 -6.31
N VAL A 364 13.84 4.66 -6.42
CA VAL A 364 14.67 5.33 -5.40
C VAL A 364 14.54 6.85 -5.49
N ALA A 365 14.17 7.38 -6.66
CA ALA A 365 13.88 8.79 -6.90
C ALA A 365 12.45 9.25 -6.52
N ASP A 366 11.57 8.33 -6.11
CA ASP A 366 10.25 8.66 -5.56
C ASP A 366 10.42 9.03 -4.09
N PHE A 367 10.40 10.32 -3.80
CA PHE A 367 10.67 10.89 -2.48
C PHE A 367 9.41 11.14 -1.66
N ASN A 368 8.25 11.20 -2.31
CA ASN A 368 6.96 11.42 -1.65
C ASN A 368 6.22 10.08 -1.36
N GLY A 369 6.67 8.97 -1.95
CA GLY A 369 6.16 7.62 -1.77
C GLY A 369 4.86 7.32 -2.53
N ASP A 370 4.49 8.14 -3.53
CA ASP A 370 3.29 7.94 -4.35
C ASP A 370 3.47 6.94 -5.50
N CYS A 371 4.66 6.33 -5.58
CA CYS A 371 5.13 5.38 -6.58
C CYS A 371 5.37 5.98 -7.98
N VAL A 372 5.23 7.28 -8.16
CA VAL A 372 5.55 8.02 -9.39
C VAL A 372 6.77 8.89 -9.12
N VAL A 373 7.60 9.15 -10.13
CA VAL A 373 8.71 10.11 -10.03
C VAL A 373 8.34 11.33 -10.87
N ASP A 374 7.83 12.36 -10.22
CA ASP A 374 7.26 13.54 -10.88
C ASP A 374 7.80 14.88 -10.33
N PHE A 375 7.16 15.99 -10.72
CA PHE A 375 7.58 17.33 -10.33
C PHE A 375 7.60 17.54 -8.81
N SER A 376 6.75 16.86 -8.05
CA SER A 376 6.73 16.90 -6.59
C SER A 376 8.02 16.31 -6.01
N ASP A 377 8.49 15.20 -6.57
CA ASP A 377 9.79 14.61 -6.21
C ASP A 377 10.95 15.52 -6.62
N PHE A 378 10.83 16.20 -7.76
CA PHE A 378 11.83 17.19 -8.17
C PHE A 378 11.91 18.34 -7.17
N LEU A 379 10.78 18.84 -6.64
CA LEU A 379 10.78 19.88 -5.62
C LEU A 379 11.43 19.38 -4.32
N ALA A 380 11.15 18.14 -3.91
CA ALA A 380 11.80 17.51 -2.76
C ALA A 380 13.32 17.41 -2.96
N PHE A 381 13.76 16.88 -4.10
CA PHE A 381 15.17 16.78 -4.49
C PHE A 381 15.88 18.14 -4.53
N ALA A 382 15.29 19.11 -5.22
CA ALA A 382 15.85 20.46 -5.36
C ALA A 382 16.00 21.17 -4.01
N SER A 383 15.13 20.85 -3.04
CA SER A 383 15.24 21.37 -1.68
C SER A 383 16.47 20.85 -0.94
N ALA A 384 17.01 19.69 -1.32
CA ALA A 384 18.18 19.04 -0.70
C ALA A 384 19.49 19.29 -1.45
N PHE A 385 19.43 19.64 -2.73
CA PHE A 385 20.59 19.78 -3.62
C PHE A 385 21.63 20.78 -3.11
N GLY A 386 22.89 20.35 -3.03
CA GLY A 386 24.03 21.19 -2.64
C GLY A 386 24.10 21.56 -1.15
N LYS A 387 23.27 20.97 -0.29
CA LYS A 387 23.36 21.15 1.17
C LYS A 387 24.50 20.30 1.77
N ILE A 388 25.17 20.86 2.78
CA ILE A 388 26.37 20.28 3.43
C ILE A 388 26.01 19.12 4.38
N GLU A 389 24.83 19.15 5.00
CA GLU A 389 24.24 18.02 5.70
C GLU A 389 23.24 17.37 4.74
N SER A 390 23.71 16.40 3.96
CA SER A 390 22.88 15.66 3.02
C SER A 390 21.95 14.73 3.80
N ASP A 391 20.65 14.94 3.63
CA ASP A 391 19.70 13.89 3.93
C ASP A 391 19.98 12.75 2.95
N VAL A 392 20.46 11.62 3.49
CA VAL A 392 20.91 10.42 2.75
C VAL A 392 19.84 9.89 1.80
N ARG A 393 18.57 10.27 2.00
CA ARG A 393 17.48 9.91 1.08
C ARG A 393 17.70 10.46 -0.33
N PHE A 394 18.31 11.64 -0.47
CA PHE A 394 18.51 12.31 -1.77
C PHE A 394 19.87 12.05 -2.41
N ASP A 395 20.80 11.39 -1.71
CA ASP A 395 22.10 10.94 -2.26
C ASP A 395 21.92 9.60 -2.98
N LEU A 396 21.32 9.66 -4.17
CA LEU A 396 20.97 8.50 -5.00
C LEU A 396 22.21 7.73 -5.49
N SER A 397 23.36 8.40 -5.59
CA SER A 397 24.63 7.82 -6.03
C SER A 397 25.42 7.19 -4.87
N GLY A 398 25.03 7.45 -3.62
CA GLY A 398 25.68 6.96 -2.41
C GLY A 398 27.09 7.54 -2.21
N ASN A 399 27.36 8.73 -2.75
CA ASN A 399 28.69 9.34 -2.75
C ASN A 399 28.99 10.21 -1.51
N GLY A 400 27.99 10.38 -0.64
CA GLY A 400 28.01 11.19 0.57
C GLY A 400 27.57 12.63 0.37
N SER A 401 27.02 13.01 -0.78
CA SER A 401 26.57 14.38 -1.12
C SER A 401 25.37 14.33 -2.05
N VAL A 402 24.50 15.35 -2.00
CA VAL A 402 23.39 15.51 -2.97
C VAL A 402 23.84 16.47 -4.06
N ASP A 403 24.31 15.92 -5.18
CA ASP A 403 24.97 16.63 -6.26
C ASP A 403 24.56 16.16 -7.67
N PHE A 404 25.33 16.58 -8.69
CA PHE A 404 24.97 16.38 -10.09
C PHE A 404 24.83 14.89 -10.49
N PRO A 405 25.72 13.98 -10.05
CA PRO A 405 25.47 12.53 -10.10
C PRO A 405 24.08 12.09 -9.67
N ASP A 406 23.56 12.56 -8.53
CA ASP A 406 22.23 12.18 -8.05
C ASP A 406 21.14 12.73 -8.95
N PHE A 407 21.32 13.97 -9.45
CA PHE A 407 20.39 14.56 -10.40
C PHE A 407 20.29 13.75 -11.70
N LEU A 408 21.40 13.16 -12.16
CA LEU A 408 21.37 12.28 -13.35
C LEU A 408 20.59 11.00 -13.09
N ILE A 409 20.68 10.43 -11.89
CA ILE A 409 19.88 9.25 -11.49
C ILE A 409 18.40 9.65 -11.41
N PHE A 410 18.08 10.74 -10.73
CA PHE A 410 16.72 11.28 -10.63
C PHE A 410 16.07 11.48 -12.01
N VAL A 411 16.74 12.19 -12.92
CA VAL A 411 16.21 12.46 -14.27
C VAL A 411 16.07 11.20 -15.12
N SER A 412 16.84 10.13 -14.84
CA SER A 412 16.67 8.85 -15.54
C SER A 412 15.37 8.11 -15.17
N GLU A 413 14.80 8.44 -14.01
CA GLU A 413 13.56 7.87 -13.47
C GLU A 413 12.37 8.84 -13.60
N PHE A 414 12.62 10.13 -13.82
CA PHE A 414 11.62 11.19 -13.96
C PHE A 414 10.74 10.97 -15.20
N GLU A 415 9.45 10.72 -14.97
CA GLU A 415 8.46 10.70 -16.05
C GLU A 415 8.02 12.16 -16.31
N GLY A 416 8.47 12.72 -17.43
CA GLY A 416 7.94 13.99 -17.92
C GLY A 416 6.55 13.78 -18.52
N GLU A 417 5.56 14.55 -18.06
CA GLU A 417 4.19 14.58 -18.62
C GLU A 417 4.14 14.70 -20.15
#